data_AF-A0A0D1KH96-F1
#
_entry.id   AF-A0A0D1KH96-F1
#
_cell.length_a   1.000
_cell.length_b   1.000
_cell.length_c   1.000
_cell.angle_alpha   90.00
_cell.angle_beta   90.00
_cell.angle_gamma   90.00
#
_symmetry.space_group_name_H-M   'P 1'
#
loop_
_entity.id
_entity.type
_entity.pdbx_description
1 polymer ?
#
loop_
_entity_poly.entity_id
_entity_poly.type
_entity_poly.pdbx_seq_one_letter_code
_entity_poly.pdbx_strand_id
1 'polypeptide(L)'
;MTTQTATFAGGCFWCMVEPFETMAGIEKVRSGYTGGFVANPTYEQVASHQTGHTEAVKVWFDDQQVSYQDLVDLYWQLADPTDAMGQFADRGDSYRPVIFVADE
;
A
#
# COMPACT_ATOMS: atom_id res chain seq x y z
N MET A 1 -13.25 17.62 10.28
CA MET A 1 -12.19 16.64 10.02
C MET A 1 -12.85 15.50 9.28
N THR A 2 -12.58 15.39 7.99
CA THR A 2 -13.10 14.29 7.17
C THR A 2 -11.91 13.38 6.93
N THR A 3 -11.75 12.37 7.79
CA THR A 3 -10.66 11.40 7.63
C THR A 3 -10.86 10.67 6.30
N GLN A 4 -9.92 10.87 5.39
CA GLN A 4 -9.89 10.18 4.10
C GLN A 4 -8.99 8.94 4.17
N THR A 5 -9.11 8.06 3.19
CA THR A 5 -8.25 6.87 3.12
C THR A 5 -7.65 6.65 1.76
N ALA A 6 -6.36 6.31 1.73
CA ALA A 6 -5.64 5.87 0.56
C ALA A 6 -5.10 4.45 0.76
N THR A 7 -4.99 3.65 -0.30
CA THR A 7 -4.43 2.29 -0.23
C THR A 7 -3.37 2.11 -1.30
N PHE A 8 -2.15 1.78 -0.85
CA PHE A 8 -0.97 1.62 -1.69
C PHE A 8 -0.38 0.22 -1.52
N ALA A 9 0.06 -0.39 -2.61
CA ALA A 9 0.85 -1.62 -2.65
C ALA A 9 2.09 -1.36 -3.49
N GLY A 10 3.26 -1.82 -3.05
CA GLY A 10 4.52 -1.44 -3.72
C GLY A 10 5.74 -2.14 -3.15
N GLY A 11 5.62 -3.43 -2.81
CA GLY A 11 6.69 -4.22 -2.20
C GLY A 11 6.36 -4.61 -0.76
N CYS A 12 7.38 -4.90 0.04
CA CYS A 12 7.19 -5.23 1.45
C CYS A 12 6.48 -4.09 2.20
N PHE A 13 5.33 -4.41 2.77
CA PHE A 13 4.53 -3.44 3.52
C PHE A 13 5.26 -2.84 4.75
N TRP A 14 6.30 -3.48 5.29
CA TRP A 14 7.06 -2.98 6.44
C TRP A 14 7.89 -1.76 6.04
N CYS A 15 8.45 -1.76 4.83
CA CYS A 15 9.20 -0.64 4.28
C CYS A 15 8.28 0.54 3.93
N MET A 16 7.00 0.28 3.65
CA MET A 16 6.03 1.33 3.30
C MET A 16 5.42 2.02 4.51
N VAL A 17 5.34 1.39 5.69
CA VAL A 17 4.64 1.95 6.86
C VAL A 17 5.33 3.19 7.41
N GLU A 18 6.62 3.10 7.72
CA GLU A 18 7.38 4.16 8.41
C GLU A 18 7.38 5.51 7.65
N PRO A 19 7.57 5.54 6.32
CA PRO A 19 7.48 6.79 5.55
C PRO A 19 6.11 7.49 5.66
N PHE A 20 5.01 6.74 5.67
CA PHE A 20 3.68 7.34 5.85
C PHE A 20 3.43 7.72 7.31
N GLU A 21 3.78 6.88 8.30
CA GLU A 21 3.52 7.18 9.72
C GLU A 21 4.23 8.46 10.21
N THR A 22 5.37 8.80 9.60
CA THR A 22 6.15 10.00 9.98
C THR A 22 5.68 11.28 9.29
N MET A 23 4.74 11.20 8.34
CA MET A 23 4.21 12.35 7.61
C MET A 23 3.14 13.10 8.43
N ALA A 24 3.25 14.43 8.49
CA ALA A 24 2.26 15.27 9.18
C ALA A 24 0.89 15.16 8.48
N GLY A 25 -0.19 15.08 9.26
CA GLY A 25 -1.54 14.88 8.74
C GLY A 25 -1.96 13.42 8.58
N ILE A 26 -1.04 12.46 8.78
CA ILE A 26 -1.39 11.04 8.86
C ILE A 26 -1.92 10.71 10.25
N GLU A 27 -3.11 10.10 10.30
CA GLU A 27 -3.74 9.68 11.54
C GLU A 27 -3.40 8.23 11.90
N LYS A 28 -3.30 7.37 10.87
CA LYS A 28 -3.07 5.94 11.04
C LYS A 28 -2.56 5.31 9.75
N VAL A 29 -1.70 4.30 9.90
CA VAL A 29 -1.33 3.39 8.81
C VAL A 29 -1.60 1.95 9.26
N ARG A 30 -2.08 1.10 8.35
CA ARG A 30 -2.31 -0.33 8.63
C ARG A 30 -1.84 -1.19 7.47
N SER A 31 -0.93 -2.09 7.76
CA SER A 31 -0.52 -3.17 6.86
C SER A 31 -1.62 -4.22 6.70
N GLY A 32 -1.77 -4.73 5.49
CA GLY A 32 -2.73 -5.79 5.18
C GLY A 32 -2.57 -6.34 3.77
N TYR A 33 -3.58 -7.09 3.32
CA TYR A 33 -3.60 -7.74 2.02
C TYR A 33 -4.85 -7.33 1.25
N THR A 34 -4.70 -7.04 -0.05
CA THR A 34 -5.83 -6.66 -0.92
C THR A 34 -5.58 -7.09 -2.36
N GLY A 35 -6.57 -6.92 -3.24
CA GLY A 35 -6.47 -7.22 -4.67
C GLY A 35 -6.55 -8.70 -5.05
N GLY A 36 -6.60 -9.62 -4.07
CA GLY A 36 -6.79 -11.05 -4.29
C GLY A 36 -8.23 -11.51 -4.15
N PHE A 37 -8.44 -12.83 -4.29
CA PHE A 37 -9.76 -13.46 -4.35
C PHE A 37 -10.11 -14.32 -3.13
N VAL A 38 -9.13 -14.60 -2.25
CA VAL A 38 -9.38 -15.38 -1.02
C VAL A 38 -9.88 -14.45 0.08
N ALA A 39 -11.03 -14.73 0.67
CA ALA A 39 -11.58 -13.94 1.78
C ALA A 39 -10.79 -14.19 3.08
N ASN A 40 -10.44 -13.11 3.79
CA ASN A 40 -9.72 -13.14 5.07
C ASN A 40 -8.46 -14.04 5.05
N PRO A 41 -7.51 -13.81 4.12
CA PRO A 41 -6.34 -14.67 3.99
C PRO A 41 -5.42 -14.55 5.21
N THR A 42 -4.73 -15.64 5.57
CA THR A 42 -3.60 -15.59 6.51
C THR A 42 -2.30 -15.22 5.79
N TYR A 43 -1.27 -14.84 6.54
CA TYR A 43 0.04 -14.54 5.98
C TYR A 43 0.61 -15.71 5.16
N GLU A 44 0.51 -16.94 5.68
CA GLU A 44 1.02 -18.14 5.01
C GLU A 44 0.31 -18.41 3.68
N GLN A 45 -1.00 -18.10 3.61
CA GLN A 45 -1.76 -18.21 2.37
C GLN A 45 -1.30 -17.18 1.35
N VAL A 46 -1.06 -15.93 1.75
CA VAL A 46 -0.55 -14.90 0.83
C VAL A 46 0.88 -15.22 0.39
N ALA A 47 1.75 -15.64 1.31
CA ALA A 47 3.13 -16.05 1.03
C ALA A 47 3.23 -17.26 0.09
N SER A 48 2.17 -18.06 -0.04
CA SER A 48 2.10 -19.13 -1.04
C SER A 48 1.93 -18.63 -2.48
N HIS A 49 1.65 -17.33 -2.68
CA HIS A 49 1.33 -16.69 -3.96
C HIS A 49 0.09 -17.25 -4.69
N GLN A 50 -0.77 -18.02 -4.01
CA GLN A 50 -1.96 -18.64 -4.62
C GLN A 50 -3.26 -17.86 -4.37
N THR A 51 -3.21 -16.74 -3.64
CA THR A 51 -4.42 -15.99 -3.26
C THR A 51 -4.71 -14.79 -4.15
N GLY A 52 -3.75 -14.41 -4.99
CA GLY A 52 -3.79 -13.20 -5.82
C GLY A 52 -3.64 -11.90 -5.04
N HIS A 53 -3.48 -11.94 -3.72
CA HIS A 53 -3.32 -10.75 -2.90
C HIS A 53 -1.93 -10.12 -3.07
N THR A 54 -1.90 -8.80 -2.93
CA THR A 54 -0.69 -8.01 -2.78
C THR A 54 -0.58 -7.51 -1.34
N GLU A 55 0.65 -7.37 -0.87
CA GLU A 55 0.91 -6.62 0.36
C GLU A 55 0.59 -5.14 0.13
N ALA A 56 -0.15 -4.54 1.06
CA ALA A 56 -0.60 -3.16 0.95
C ALA A 56 -0.64 -2.46 2.30
N VAL A 57 -0.61 -1.13 2.27
CA VAL A 57 -0.85 -0.26 3.41
C VAL A 57 -2.11 0.57 3.15
N LYS A 58 -2.99 0.61 4.16
CA LYS A 58 -4.10 1.55 4.21
C LYS A 58 -3.70 2.72 5.09
N VAL A 59 -3.80 3.92 4.53
CA VAL A 59 -3.42 5.19 5.16
C VAL A 59 -4.68 5.97 5.45
N TRP A 60 -4.88 6.41 6.69
CA TRP A 60 -5.92 7.36 7.10
C TRP A 60 -5.25 8.72 7.30
N PHE A 61 -5.79 9.76 6.65
CA PHE A 61 -5.19 11.09 6.65
C PHE A 61 -6.24 12.20 6.75
N ASP A 62 -5.80 13.33 7.29
CA ASP A 62 -6.55 14.58 7.34
C ASP A 62 -6.28 15.40 6.07
N ASP A 63 -7.29 15.49 5.20
CA ASP A 63 -7.22 16.19 3.92
C ASP A 63 -7.03 17.72 4.05
N GLN A 64 -7.14 18.26 5.27
CA GLN A 64 -6.83 19.66 5.58
C GLN A 64 -5.34 19.89 5.85
N GLN A 65 -4.58 18.83 6.13
CA GLN A 65 -3.15 18.89 6.48
C GLN A 65 -2.26 18.29 5.40
N VAL A 66 -2.71 17.23 4.73
CA VAL A 66 -1.97 16.54 3.67
C VAL A 66 -2.91 16.16 2.53
N SER A 67 -2.48 16.39 1.30
CA SER A 67 -3.29 16.06 0.12
C SER A 67 -3.06 14.61 -0.33
N TYR A 68 -4.02 14.04 -1.04
CA TYR A 68 -3.83 12.74 -1.68
C TYR A 68 -2.63 12.74 -2.66
N GLN A 69 -2.37 13.86 -3.34
CA GLN A 69 -1.23 14.01 -4.23
C GLN A 69 0.10 13.86 -3.47
N ASP A 70 0.21 14.44 -2.27
CA ASP A 70 1.43 14.29 -1.44
C ASP A 70 1.68 12.82 -1.07
N LEU A 71 0.61 12.04 -0.84
CA LEU A 71 0.71 10.60 -0.58
C LEU A 71 1.19 9.83 -1.81
N VAL A 72 0.68 10.19 -2.99
CA VAL A 72 1.09 9.60 -4.27
C VAL A 72 2.55 9.96 -4.59
N ASP A 73 2.96 11.20 -4.32
CA ASP A 73 4.33 11.67 -4.53
C ASP A 73 5.32 10.96 -3.60
N LEU A 74 4.93 10.69 -2.35
CA LEU A 74 5.72 9.86 -1.44
C LEU A 74 5.76 8.41 -1.93
N TYR A 75 4.62 7.84 -2.32
CA TYR A 75 4.54 6.48 -2.83
C TYR A 75 5.49 6.22 -4.01
N TRP A 76 5.60 7.17 -4.95
CA TRP A 76 6.53 7.03 -6.09
C TRP A 76 8.01 7.15 -5.73
N GLN A 77 8.35 7.66 -4.55
CA GLN A 77 9.72 7.62 -4.04
C GLN A 77 10.05 6.25 -3.42
N LEU A 78 9.03 5.48 -3.04
CA LEU A 78 9.16 4.20 -2.36
C LEU A 78 9.02 3.01 -3.31
N ALA A 79 8.26 3.16 -4.40
CA ALA A 79 7.99 2.10 -5.36
C ALA A 79 8.41 2.50 -6.79
N ASP A 80 9.01 1.55 -7.51
CA ASP A 80 9.33 1.67 -8.93
C ASP A 80 8.10 1.31 -9.78
N PRO A 81 7.41 2.27 -10.42
CA PRO A 81 6.24 2.00 -11.28
C PRO A 81 6.54 1.11 -12.49
N THR A 82 7.81 0.94 -12.85
CA THR A 82 8.22 0.27 -14.07
C THR A 82 8.59 -1.20 -13.86
N ASP A 83 8.76 -1.64 -12.60
CA ASP A 83 9.04 -3.03 -12.26
C ASP A 83 7.74 -3.81 -12.02
N ALA A 84 7.25 -4.43 -13.10
CA ALA A 84 6.08 -5.29 -13.05
C ALA A 84 6.32 -6.65 -12.34
N MET A 85 7.57 -7.00 -12.05
CA MET A 85 7.96 -8.32 -11.54
C MET A 85 8.23 -8.34 -10.02
N GLY A 86 8.04 -7.20 -9.34
CA GLY A 86 8.25 -7.04 -7.90
C GLY A 86 9.04 -5.77 -7.60
N GLN A 87 9.38 -5.55 -6.33
CA GLN A 87 10.02 -4.33 -5.86
C GLN A 87 11.30 -4.67 -5.12
N PHE A 88 12.42 -4.09 -5.57
CA PHE A 88 13.75 -4.31 -5.00
C PHE A 88 14.13 -5.80 -4.91
N ALA A 89 14.25 -6.34 -3.70
CA ALA A 89 14.55 -7.75 -3.44
C ALA A 89 13.29 -8.64 -3.41
N ASP A 90 12.11 -8.04 -3.27
CA ASP A 90 10.84 -8.74 -3.18
C ASP A 90 10.29 -9.00 -4.60
N ARG A 91 10.04 -10.27 -4.93
CA ARG A 91 9.69 -10.69 -6.30
C ARG A 91 8.40 -11.47 -6.35
N GLY A 92 7.65 -11.28 -7.43
CA GLY A 92 6.36 -11.94 -7.67
C GLY A 92 5.17 -10.98 -7.62
N ASP A 93 4.02 -11.49 -8.05
CA ASP A 93 2.80 -10.72 -8.27
C ASP A 93 2.27 -10.00 -7.02
N SER A 94 2.63 -10.49 -5.84
CA SER A 94 2.23 -9.93 -4.54
C SER A 94 3.00 -8.66 -4.15
N TYR A 95 4.01 -8.27 -4.93
CA TYR A 95 4.89 -7.14 -4.64
C TYR A 95 4.88 -6.07 -5.74
N ARG A 96 3.97 -6.17 -6.71
CA ARG A 96 3.88 -5.18 -7.80
C ARG A 96 3.33 -3.84 -7.29
N PRO A 97 3.69 -2.71 -7.93
CA PRO A 97 3.14 -1.41 -7.58
C PRO A 97 1.67 -1.30 -7.98
N VAL A 98 0.78 -1.01 -7.03
CA VAL A 98 -0.67 -0.82 -7.25
C VAL A 98 -1.21 0.28 -6.34
N ILE A 99 -2.02 1.17 -6.90
CA ILE A 99 -2.83 2.11 -6.13
C ILE A 99 -4.28 1.65 -6.22
N PHE A 100 -4.92 1.41 -5.07
CA PHE A 100 -6.34 1.08 -4.99
C PHE A 100 -7.11 2.36 -4.65
N VAL A 101 -7.68 2.99 -5.67
CA VAL A 101 -8.46 4.23 -5.53
C VAL A 101 -9.76 3.97 -4.75
N ALA A 102 -10.13 4.93 -3.89
CA ALA A 102 -11.32 4.82 -3.05
C ALA A 102 -12.57 5.40 -3.72
N ASP A 103 -12.40 6.30 -4.68
CA ASP A 103 -13.42 7.02 -5.45
C ASP A 103 -13.05 7.07 -6.95
N GLU A 104 -13.98 7.55 -7.78
CA GLU A 104 -13.86 7.68 -9.24
C GLU A 104 -13.16 8.97 -9.69
#